data_AF-A0A963CTY0-F1
#
_entry.id   AF-A0A963CTY0-F1
#
_cell.length_a   1.000
_cell.length_b   1.000
_cell.length_c   1.000
_cell.angle_alpha   90.00
_cell.angle_beta   90.00
_cell.angle_gamma   90.00
#
_symmetry.space_group_name_H-M   'P 1'
#
loop_
_entity.id
_entity.type
_entity.pdbx_description
1 polymer ?
#
loop_
_entity_poly.entity_id
_entity_poly.type
_entity_poly.pdbx_seq_one_letter_code
_entity_poly.pdbx_strand_id
1 'polypeptide(L)'
;MPHKPDRTAELQALLSERILLLDGAMGTMIQRHRLEEDGYRGERFRDWSCDLKGNNDLLTLTRPDIIRAIHQAYLDAGADIIETNTFNANRISMADYAMEELSFELNLASATLASQLAAAAS
;
A
#
# COMPACT_ATOMS: atom_id res chain seq x y z
N MET A 1 8.06 -18.75 2.54
CA MET A 1 6.75 -18.18 2.92
C MET A 1 5.73 -19.31 2.96
N PRO A 2 4.88 -19.44 3.98
CA PRO A 2 3.82 -20.43 3.95
C PRO A 2 2.89 -20.15 2.75
N HIS A 3 2.42 -21.21 2.11
CA HIS A 3 1.44 -21.15 1.02
C HIS A 3 0.17 -20.46 1.57
N LYS A 4 -0.19 -19.27 1.06
CA LYS A 4 -1.50 -18.67 1.36
C LYS A 4 -2.57 -19.53 0.68
N PRO A 5 -3.64 -19.93 1.37
CA PRO A 5 -4.68 -20.77 0.78
C PRO A 5 -5.32 -20.06 -0.42
N ASP A 6 -5.71 -20.83 -1.43
CA ASP A 6 -6.54 -20.32 -2.52
C ASP A 6 -7.91 -19.90 -1.97
N ARG A 7 -8.29 -18.64 -2.23
CA ARG A 7 -9.53 -18.01 -1.75
C ARG A 7 -10.54 -17.80 -2.87
N THR A 8 -10.30 -18.34 -4.06
CA THR A 8 -11.15 -18.12 -5.25
C THR A 8 -12.60 -18.55 -5.02
N ALA A 9 -12.82 -19.72 -4.42
CA ALA A 9 -14.17 -20.23 -4.15
C ALA A 9 -14.94 -19.35 -3.14
N GLU A 10 -14.26 -18.87 -2.10
CA GLU A 10 -14.84 -17.97 -1.09
C GLU A 10 -15.22 -16.63 -1.72
N LEU A 11 -14.32 -16.04 -2.53
CA LEU A 11 -14.58 -14.80 -3.24
C LEU A 11 -15.77 -14.95 -4.21
N GLN A 12 -15.83 -16.05 -4.97
CA GLN A 12 -16.94 -16.31 -5.90
C GLN A 12 -18.28 -16.48 -5.18
N ALA A 13 -18.30 -17.17 -4.04
CA ALA A 13 -19.50 -17.31 -3.23
C ALA A 13 -20.00 -15.94 -2.75
N LEU A 14 -19.12 -15.13 -2.15
CA LEU A 14 -19.46 -13.78 -1.70
C LEU A 14 -20.00 -12.88 -2.82
N LEU A 15 -19.38 -12.93 -4.00
CA LEU A 15 -19.81 -12.17 -5.17
C LEU A 15 -21.20 -12.60 -5.70
N SER A 16 -21.62 -13.84 -5.45
CA SER A 16 -22.97 -14.32 -5.80
C SER A 16 -24.05 -13.88 -4.82
N GLU A 17 -23.66 -13.59 -3.57
CA GLU A 17 -24.58 -13.24 -2.49
C GLU A 17 -24.80 -11.73 -2.37
N ARG A 18 -23.76 -10.93 -2.63
CA ARG A 18 -23.81 -9.47 -2.50
C ARG A 18 -22.76 -8.77 -3.35
N ILE A 19 -22.94 -7.46 -3.50
CA ILE A 19 -21.91 -6.58 -4.05
C ILE A 19 -20.77 -6.48 -3.03
N LEU A 20 -19.54 -6.63 -3.50
CA LEU A 20 -18.32 -6.35 -2.73
C LEU A 20 -17.79 -4.96 -3.08
N LEU A 21 -17.39 -4.21 -2.06
CA LEU A 21 -16.83 -2.88 -2.20
C LEU A 21 -15.30 -2.92 -2.19
N LEU A 22 -14.68 -2.46 -3.27
CA LEU A 22 -13.24 -2.17 -3.33
C LEU A 22 -12.97 -0.81 -2.69
N ASP A 23 -11.79 -0.65 -2.09
CA ASP A 23 -11.36 0.61 -1.52
C ASP A 23 -11.19 1.73 -2.57
N GLY A 24 -10.97 2.94 -2.07
CA GLY A 24 -10.82 4.13 -2.90
C GLY A 24 -9.35 4.47 -3.18
N ALA A 25 -9.15 5.60 -3.87
CA ALA A 25 -7.83 6.05 -4.28
C ALA A 25 -6.87 6.30 -3.10
N MET A 26 -5.77 5.54 -3.07
CA MET A 26 -4.64 5.72 -2.13
C MET A 26 -3.96 7.09 -2.31
N GLY A 27 -3.62 7.46 -3.56
CA GLY A 27 -2.91 8.71 -3.86
C GLY A 27 -3.67 9.98 -3.42
N THR A 28 -4.99 10.03 -3.62
CA THR A 28 -5.84 11.15 -3.19
C THR A 28 -5.83 11.31 -1.67
N MET A 29 -5.80 10.19 -0.94
CA MET A 29 -5.73 10.21 0.53
C MET A 29 -4.34 10.68 1.00
N ILE A 30 -3.26 10.19 0.38
CA ILE A 30 -1.89 10.65 0.68
C ILE A 30 -1.76 12.17 0.46
N GLN A 31 -2.31 12.72 -0.62
CA GLN A 31 -2.25 14.15 -0.92
C GLN A 31 -2.82 15.03 0.20
N ARG A 32 -3.80 14.54 0.98
CA ARG A 32 -4.38 15.27 2.11
C ARG A 32 -3.39 15.50 3.25
N HIS A 33 -2.37 14.65 3.37
CA HIS A 33 -1.32 14.78 4.38
C HIS A 33 -0.27 15.85 4.03
N ARG A 34 -0.27 16.37 2.78
CA ARG A 34 0.63 17.44 2.32
C ARG A 34 2.10 17.17 2.69
N LEU A 35 2.55 15.94 2.45
CA LEU A 35 3.91 15.54 2.73
C LEU A 35 4.90 16.31 1.85
N GLU A 36 5.94 16.81 2.49
CA GLU A 36 7.11 17.37 1.83
C GLU A 36 8.22 16.31 1.73
N GLU A 37 9.31 16.65 1.06
CA GLU A 37 10.42 15.76 0.73
C GLU A 37 10.91 14.92 1.94
N ASP A 38 11.15 15.57 3.08
CA ASP A 38 11.56 14.89 4.33
C ASP A 38 10.55 13.84 4.80
N GLY A 39 9.26 14.10 4.55
CA GLY A 39 8.18 13.18 4.87
C GLY A 39 8.17 11.92 4.00
N TYR A 40 8.65 12.01 2.75
CA TYR A 40 8.82 10.86 1.86
C TYR A 40 10.10 10.09 2.18
N ARG A 41 11.21 10.79 2.43
CA ARG A 41 12.52 10.19 2.74
C ARG A 41 12.51 9.37 4.02
N GLY A 42 11.87 9.89 5.07
CA GLY A 42 12.01 9.34 6.41
C GLY A 42 13.49 9.25 6.84
N GLU A 43 13.77 8.43 7.85
CA GLU A 43 15.13 8.31 8.37
C GLU A 43 16.04 7.51 7.43
N ARG A 44 15.53 6.43 6.83
CA ARG A 44 16.32 5.49 6.02
C ARG A 44 16.87 6.10 4.74
N PHE A 45 16.15 7.05 4.13
CA PHE A 45 16.50 7.63 2.83
C PHE A 45 16.78 9.13 2.91
N ARG A 46 17.12 9.64 4.11
CA ARG A 46 17.43 11.06 4.32
C ARG A 46 18.46 11.59 3.31
N ASP A 47 19.54 10.83 3.12
CA ASP A 47 20.68 11.23 2.30
C ASP A 47 20.62 10.65 0.85
N TRP A 48 19.42 10.22 0.38
CA TRP A 48 19.25 9.68 -0.98
C TRP A 48 19.57 10.72 -2.06
N SER A 49 20.12 10.28 -3.19
CA SER A 49 20.77 11.14 -4.19
C SER A 49 19.83 11.98 -5.06
N CYS A 50 18.53 11.68 -5.08
CA CYS A 50 17.51 12.40 -5.85
C CYS A 50 16.24 12.60 -5.00
N ASP A 51 15.34 13.47 -5.48
CA ASP A 51 14.07 13.76 -4.84
C ASP A 51 13.15 12.54 -4.82
N LEU A 52 12.48 12.31 -3.69
CA LEU A 52 11.59 11.17 -3.45
C LEU A 52 10.11 11.57 -3.32
N LYS A 53 9.82 12.87 -3.22
CA LYS A 53 8.44 13.37 -3.19
C LYS A 53 7.67 12.90 -4.43
N GLY A 54 6.52 12.29 -4.18
CA GLY A 54 5.68 11.71 -5.23
C GLY A 54 5.80 10.19 -5.37
N ASN A 55 6.85 9.58 -4.80
CA ASN A 55 6.94 8.12 -4.69
C ASN A 55 6.04 7.61 -3.56
N ASN A 56 4.74 7.50 -3.83
CA ASN A 56 3.74 7.10 -2.82
C ASN A 56 3.98 5.68 -2.29
N ASP A 57 4.45 4.77 -3.12
CA ASP A 57 4.76 3.39 -2.76
C ASP A 57 5.84 3.33 -1.65
N LEU A 58 6.82 4.24 -1.68
CA LEU A 58 7.87 4.38 -0.66
C LEU A 58 7.31 4.61 0.75
N LEU A 59 6.16 5.29 0.85
CA LEU A 59 5.54 5.62 2.15
C LEU A 59 5.15 4.37 2.94
N THR A 60 5.01 3.20 2.32
CA THR A 60 4.86 1.96 3.08
C THR A 60 6.08 1.67 3.98
N LEU A 61 7.29 2.01 3.53
CA LEU A 61 8.51 1.83 4.31
C LEU A 61 8.80 3.01 5.24
N THR A 62 8.58 4.24 4.76
CA THR A 62 8.99 5.45 5.49
C THR A 62 7.92 6.02 6.39
N ARG A 63 6.63 5.83 6.04
CA ARG A 63 5.44 6.31 6.76
C ARG A 63 4.33 5.23 6.81
N PRO A 64 4.62 4.03 7.34
CA PRO A 64 3.62 2.95 7.43
C PRO A 64 2.41 3.35 8.28
N ASP A 65 2.55 4.32 9.18
CA ASP A 65 1.47 4.90 9.97
C ASP A 65 0.40 5.55 9.09
N ILE A 66 0.80 6.31 8.07
CA ILE A 66 -0.12 6.96 7.12
C ILE A 66 -0.83 5.92 6.26
N ILE A 67 -0.08 5.00 5.66
CA ILE A 67 -0.66 3.97 4.78
C ILE A 67 -1.64 3.08 5.56
N ARG A 68 -1.30 2.72 6.82
CA ARG A 68 -2.20 2.00 7.72
C ARG A 68 -3.49 2.78 7.98
N ALA A 69 -3.39 4.06 8.30
CA ALA A 69 -4.55 4.90 8.59
C ALA A 69 -5.47 5.03 7.36
N ILE A 70 -4.92 5.09 6.15
CA ILE A 70 -5.71 5.18 4.91
C ILE A 70 -6.48 3.88 4.65
N HIS A 71 -5.81 2.72 4.73
CA HIS A 71 -6.50 1.43 4.60
C HIS A 71 -7.57 1.25 5.69
N GLN A 72 -7.26 1.61 6.93
CA GLN A 72 -8.24 1.54 8.03
C GLN A 72 -9.45 2.43 7.74
N ALA A 73 -9.26 3.65 7.24
CA ALA A 73 -10.36 4.54 6.90
C ALA A 73 -11.28 3.96 5.81
N TYR A 74 -10.74 3.21 4.83
CA TYR A 74 -11.56 2.52 3.84
C TYR A 74 -12.30 1.31 4.42
N LEU A 75 -11.64 0.52 5.27
CA LEU A 75 -12.29 -0.59 5.98
C LEU A 75 -13.43 -0.07 6.88
N ASP A 76 -13.18 0.99 7.65
CA ASP A 76 -14.19 1.63 8.52
C ASP A 76 -15.36 2.22 7.70
N ALA A 77 -15.13 2.60 6.44
CA ALA A 77 -16.16 3.05 5.52
C ALA A 77 -16.94 1.91 4.85
N GLY A 78 -16.59 0.66 5.13
CA GLY A 78 -17.27 -0.53 4.61
C GLY A 78 -16.64 -1.16 3.37
N ALA A 79 -15.36 -0.87 3.06
CA ALA A 79 -14.66 -1.62 2.02
C ALA A 79 -14.49 -3.10 2.42
N ASP A 80 -14.84 -4.00 1.51
CA ASP A 80 -14.66 -5.44 1.65
C ASP A 80 -13.27 -5.89 1.16
N ILE A 81 -12.72 -5.14 0.21
CA ILE A 81 -11.45 -5.43 -0.46
C ILE A 81 -10.59 -4.17 -0.38
N ILE A 82 -9.34 -4.33 0.03
CA ILE A 82 -8.33 -3.27 0.00
C ILE A 82 -7.20 -3.65 -0.95
N GLU A 83 -6.69 -2.67 -1.68
CA GLU A 83 -5.52 -2.84 -2.53
C GLU A 83 -4.23 -2.68 -1.71
N THR A 84 -3.10 -3.16 -2.23
CA THR A 84 -1.78 -2.83 -1.67
C THR A 84 -1.31 -1.48 -2.19
N ASN A 85 -0.54 -0.73 -1.40
CA ASN A 85 0.16 0.48 -1.87
C ASN A 85 1.37 0.11 -2.76
N THR A 86 1.09 -0.36 -3.98
CA THR A 86 2.10 -0.94 -4.90
C THR A 86 1.85 -0.59 -6.37
N PHE A 87 1.19 0.54 -6.67
CA PHE A 87 0.88 0.92 -8.05
C PHE A 87 2.15 1.11 -8.90
N ASN A 88 3.20 1.72 -8.33
CA ASN A 88 4.49 1.97 -8.99
C ASN A 88 5.64 1.12 -8.42
N ALA A 89 5.37 0.17 -7.52
CA ALA A 89 6.39 -0.68 -6.89
C ALA A 89 7.02 -1.72 -7.84
N ASN A 90 7.31 -1.37 -9.09
CA ASN A 90 8.01 -2.21 -10.07
C ASN A 90 9.37 -1.57 -10.43
N ARG A 91 10.28 -2.37 -10.99
CA ARG A 91 11.66 -1.93 -11.29
C ARG A 91 11.72 -0.74 -12.26
N ILE A 92 10.79 -0.63 -13.21
CA ILE A 92 10.79 0.42 -14.23
C ILE A 92 10.39 1.76 -13.59
N SER A 93 9.26 1.79 -12.88
CA SER A 93 8.78 3.01 -12.22
C SER A 93 9.69 3.46 -11.07
N MET A 94 10.36 2.53 -10.38
CA MET A 94 11.31 2.87 -9.31
C MET A 94 12.62 3.44 -9.83
N ALA A 95 12.93 3.30 -11.12
CA ALA A 95 14.13 3.89 -11.72
C ALA A 95 14.10 5.42 -11.74
N ASP A 96 12.91 6.03 -11.80
CA ASP A 96 12.72 7.48 -11.68
C ASP A 96 13.25 8.03 -10.35
N TYR A 97 13.36 7.16 -9.32
CA TYR A 97 13.84 7.47 -7.98
C TYR A 97 15.16 6.77 -7.62
N ALA A 98 15.83 6.11 -8.59
CA ALA A 98 17.01 5.27 -8.38
C ALA A 98 16.81 4.15 -7.32
N MET A 99 15.59 3.60 -7.21
CA MET A 99 15.14 2.65 -6.18
C MET A 99 14.77 1.27 -6.73
N GLU A 100 15.27 0.90 -7.90
CA GLU A 100 14.95 -0.35 -8.61
C GLU A 100 15.04 -1.60 -7.73
N GLU A 101 16.08 -1.66 -6.90
CA GLU A 101 16.37 -2.79 -6.01
C GLU A 101 15.40 -2.89 -4.81
N LEU A 102 14.62 -1.84 -4.53
CA LEU A 102 13.62 -1.83 -3.46
C LEU A 102 12.26 -2.36 -3.90
N SER A 103 12.03 -2.61 -5.19
CA SER A 103 10.72 -3.06 -5.71
C SER A 103 10.19 -4.29 -4.98
N PHE A 104 11.02 -5.31 -4.73
CA PHE A 104 10.60 -6.49 -3.98
C PHE A 104 10.24 -6.16 -2.53
N GLU A 105 11.08 -5.36 -1.85
CA GLU A 105 10.87 -4.97 -0.46
C GLU A 105 9.59 -4.17 -0.29
N LEU A 106 9.31 -3.22 -1.20
CA LEU A 106 8.10 -2.42 -1.22
C LEU A 106 6.84 -3.29 -1.35
N ASN A 107 6.84 -4.21 -2.32
CA ASN A 107 5.70 -5.12 -2.49
C ASN A 107 5.47 -6.00 -1.27
N LEU A 108 6.54 -6.55 -0.71
CA LEU A 108 6.45 -7.39 0.48
C LEU A 108 5.88 -6.61 1.66
N ALA A 109 6.43 -5.42 1.95
CA ALA A 109 5.98 -4.59 3.05
C ALA A 109 4.51 -4.16 2.87
N SER A 110 4.13 -3.74 1.65
CA SER A 110 2.76 -3.31 1.36
C SER A 110 1.77 -4.47 1.48
N ALA A 111 2.10 -5.65 0.95
CA ALA A 111 1.28 -6.85 1.07
C ALA A 111 1.15 -7.34 2.52
N THR A 112 2.24 -7.27 3.31
CA THR A 112 2.19 -7.60 4.73
C THR A 112 1.29 -6.63 5.50
N LEU A 113 1.42 -5.33 5.25
CA LEU A 113 0.63 -4.30 5.92
C LEU A 113 -0.88 -4.45 5.63
N ALA A 114 -1.26 -4.54 4.36
CA ALA A 114 -2.65 -4.73 3.95
C ALA A 114 -3.22 -6.06 4.50
N SER A 115 -2.44 -7.14 4.42
CA SER A 115 -2.87 -8.45 4.94
C SER A 115 -3.09 -8.46 6.45
N GLN A 116 -2.32 -7.68 7.22
CA GLN A 116 -2.53 -7.53 8.67
C GLN A 116 -3.84 -6.80 8.98
N LEU A 117 -4.16 -5.75 8.21
CA LEU A 117 -5.39 -4.98 8.40
C LEU A 117 -6.63 -5.79 8.02
N ALA A 118 -6.60 -6.46 6.87
CA ALA A 118 -7.70 -7.33 6.44
C ALA A 118 -7.98 -8.46 7.46
N ALA A 119 -6.94 -9.02 8.08
CA ALA A 119 -7.10 -10.06 9.11
C ALA A 119 -7.63 -9.52 10.46
N ALA A 120 -7.45 -8.22 10.74
CA ALA A 120 -7.91 -7.58 11.97
C ALA A 120 -9.34 -7.01 11.85
N ALA A 121 -9.85 -6.83 10.64
CA ALA A 121 -11.18 -6.28 10.34
C ALA A 121 -12.32 -7.33 10.42
N SER A 122 -12.06 -8.50 11.03
CA SER A 122 -12.99 -9.63 11.14
C SER A 122 -13.83 -9.59 12.40
#